data_AF-A0A928FL25-F1
#
_entry.id   AF-A0A928FL25-F1
#
_cell.length_a   1.000
_cell.length_b   1.000
_cell.length_c   1.000
_cell.angle_alpha   90.00
_cell.angle_beta   90.00
_cell.angle_gamma   90.00
#
_symmetry.space_group_name_H-M   'P 1'
#
loop_
_entity.id
_entity.type
_entity.pdbx_description
1 polymer ?
#
loop_
_entity_poly.entity_id
_entity_poly.type
_entity_poly.pdbx_seq_one_letter_code
_entity_poly.pdbx_strand_id
1 'polypeptide(L)'
;MVNEIINLLPSGDLKSKIKATNHRFTESELLQIIYNYAPTFYEKLAMLEQFSTIASSNVAALAKSYIEYEKNNFNRFMEESPGFVYELHIKETPDSHDECYICASYKAALECIDRFYEEYASVDAKETEKTKYKITKRKIFFEQNKFEEDSYAECVLGANKVILEISDFQASADCELDTLCSECNEICPYRCDELKFPCFACDYAIIKYLDYEEKEQFGVSIYWNDKCDGLGEEFYVIPLDSPAIRENRFDDNFYEHQHIPLPLATIARIDELDEVMRKNYLAFVEYLKENRNSK
;
A
#
# COMPACT_ATOMS: atom_id res chain seq x y z
N MET A 1 -20.34 -9.35 5.71
CA MET A 1 -19.85 -8.53 4.59
C MET A 1 -19.38 -7.12 4.96
N VAL A 2 -20.25 -6.10 5.14
CA VAL A 2 -19.77 -4.70 5.33
C VAL A 2 -18.75 -4.54 6.46
N ASN A 3 -19.01 -5.14 7.63
CA ASN A 3 -18.06 -5.12 8.73
C ASN A 3 -16.75 -5.87 8.43
N GLU A 4 -16.80 -6.94 7.62
CA GLU A 4 -15.59 -7.66 7.19
C GLU A 4 -14.75 -6.79 6.26
N ILE A 5 -15.38 -6.05 5.35
CA ILE A 5 -14.71 -5.10 4.45
C ILE A 5 -14.06 -3.97 5.25
N ILE A 6 -14.78 -3.35 6.19
CA ILE A 6 -14.21 -2.29 7.04
C ILE A 6 -13.03 -2.82 7.87
N ASN A 7 -13.07 -4.10 8.26
CA ASN A 7 -11.97 -4.72 8.99
C ASN A 7 -10.69 -4.90 8.16
N LEU A 8 -10.73 -4.73 6.83
CA LEU A 8 -9.54 -4.73 5.97
C LEU A 8 -8.67 -3.48 6.15
N LEU A 9 -9.25 -2.34 6.57
CA LEU A 9 -8.49 -1.10 6.75
C LEU A 9 -7.35 -1.33 7.76
N PRO A 10 -6.12 -0.84 7.54
CA PRO A 10 -5.04 -1.09 8.51
C PRO A 10 -5.24 -0.32 9.83
N SER A 11 -5.71 0.92 9.75
CA SER A 11 -5.85 1.83 10.90
C SER A 11 -6.98 1.43 11.86
N GLY A 12 -6.61 1.08 13.10
CA GLY A 12 -7.56 0.80 14.18
C GLY A 12 -8.32 2.04 14.67
N ASP A 13 -7.66 3.21 14.66
CA ASP A 13 -8.28 4.48 15.02
C ASP A 13 -9.34 4.89 13.99
N LEU A 14 -9.03 4.73 12.70
CA LEU A 14 -9.98 4.98 11.63
C LEU A 14 -11.21 4.06 11.76
N LYS A 15 -11.01 2.75 11.99
CA LYS A 15 -12.12 1.82 12.26
C LYS A 15 -12.97 2.26 13.44
N SER A 16 -12.34 2.68 14.52
CA SER A 16 -13.01 3.19 15.71
C SER A 16 -13.82 4.45 15.40
N LYS A 17 -13.27 5.35 14.58
CA LYS A 17 -13.96 6.56 14.13
C LYS A 17 -15.15 6.26 13.24
N ILE A 18 -15.00 5.39 12.24
CA ILE A 18 -16.08 4.94 11.35
C ILE A 18 -17.25 4.39 12.18
N LYS A 19 -16.94 3.56 13.19
CA LYS A 19 -17.95 3.02 14.11
C LYS A 19 -18.61 4.11 14.95
N ALA A 20 -17.84 5.05 15.50
CA ALA A 20 -18.35 6.12 16.36
C ALA A 20 -19.23 7.12 15.60
N THR A 21 -18.91 7.42 14.34
CA THR A 21 -19.69 8.33 13.49
C THR A 21 -20.82 7.64 12.75
N ASN A 22 -20.91 6.30 12.83
CA ASN A 22 -21.83 5.48 12.03
C ASN A 22 -21.69 5.82 10.53
N HIS A 23 -20.44 6.02 10.07
CA HIS A 23 -20.17 6.36 8.68
C HIS A 23 -20.58 5.21 7.76
N ARG A 24 -21.23 5.56 6.65
CA ARG A 24 -21.75 4.59 5.69
C ARG A 24 -21.03 4.77 4.36
N PHE A 25 -20.20 3.80 4.04
CA PHE A 25 -19.60 3.70 2.72
C PHE A 25 -20.64 3.29 1.69
N THR A 26 -20.54 3.86 0.50
CA THR A 26 -21.21 3.41 -0.72
C THR A 26 -20.65 2.06 -1.17
N GLU A 27 -21.37 1.37 -2.04
CA GLU A 27 -20.91 0.08 -2.57
C GLU A 27 -19.60 0.21 -3.35
N SER A 28 -19.39 1.31 -4.08
CA SER A 28 -18.14 1.57 -4.81
C SER A 28 -16.95 1.77 -3.88
N GLU A 29 -17.16 2.47 -2.76
CA GLU A 29 -16.12 2.64 -1.74
C GLU A 29 -15.78 1.31 -1.04
N LEU A 30 -16.81 0.50 -0.73
CA LEU A 30 -16.59 -0.84 -0.19
C LEU A 30 -15.82 -1.74 -1.16
N LEU A 31 -16.12 -1.63 -2.46
CA LEU A 31 -15.40 -2.34 -3.51
C LEU A 31 -13.92 -1.95 -3.55
N GLN A 32 -13.61 -0.65 -3.49
CA GLN A 32 -12.22 -0.17 -3.41
C GLN A 32 -11.50 -0.67 -2.16
N ILE A 33 -12.18 -0.69 -1.01
CA ILE A 33 -11.58 -1.19 0.23
C ILE A 33 -11.19 -2.67 0.07
N ILE A 34 -12.04 -3.49 -0.55
CA ILE A 34 -11.69 -4.89 -0.87
C ILE A 34 -10.47 -4.92 -1.79
N TYR A 35 -10.51 -4.18 -2.90
CA TYR A 35 -9.48 -4.26 -3.93
C TYR A 35 -8.09 -3.82 -3.42
N ASN A 36 -8.04 -2.77 -2.60
CA ASN A 36 -6.80 -2.16 -2.12
C ASN A 36 -6.25 -2.81 -0.83
N TYR A 37 -7.12 -3.35 0.03
CA TYR A 37 -6.73 -3.76 1.38
C TYR A 37 -7.03 -5.23 1.71
N ALA A 38 -7.52 -6.03 0.75
CA ALA A 38 -7.59 -7.47 0.96
C ALA A 38 -6.17 -8.03 1.23
N PRO A 39 -6.00 -8.98 2.18
CA PRO A 39 -4.68 -9.32 2.69
C PRO A 39 -3.85 -10.16 1.70
N THR A 40 -4.55 -10.97 0.90
CA THR A 40 -3.94 -11.89 -0.07
C THR A 40 -4.71 -11.85 -1.38
N PHE A 41 -4.05 -12.24 -2.46
CA PHE A 41 -4.65 -12.31 -3.79
C PHE A 41 -5.91 -13.19 -3.81
N TYR A 42 -5.87 -14.38 -3.18
CA TYR A 42 -7.03 -15.28 -3.18
C TYR A 42 -8.16 -14.80 -2.29
N GLU A 43 -7.87 -14.17 -1.14
CA GLU A 43 -8.90 -13.54 -0.32
C GLU A 43 -9.54 -12.36 -1.04
N LYS A 44 -8.76 -11.56 -1.77
CA LYS A 44 -9.27 -10.49 -2.64
C LYS A 44 -10.31 -11.05 -3.61
N LEU A 45 -9.95 -12.08 -4.38
CA LEU A 45 -10.86 -12.72 -5.32
C LEU A 45 -12.12 -13.26 -4.64
N ALA A 46 -11.98 -13.96 -3.52
CA ALA A 46 -13.11 -14.54 -2.79
C ALA A 46 -14.06 -13.45 -2.24
N MET A 47 -13.51 -12.36 -1.71
CA MET A 47 -14.29 -11.23 -1.19
C MET A 47 -14.99 -10.48 -2.33
N LEU A 48 -14.33 -10.25 -3.46
CA LEU A 48 -14.94 -9.68 -4.65
C LEU A 48 -16.09 -10.55 -5.17
N GLU A 49 -15.89 -11.88 -5.22
CA GLU A 49 -16.89 -12.84 -5.69
C GLU A 49 -18.13 -12.78 -4.79
N GLN A 50 -17.94 -12.87 -3.47
CA GLN A 50 -19.03 -12.73 -2.49
C GLN A 50 -19.72 -11.37 -2.59
N PHE A 51 -18.96 -10.27 -2.68
CA PHE A 51 -19.50 -8.92 -2.78
C PHE A 51 -20.35 -8.74 -4.04
N SER A 52 -19.93 -9.30 -5.18
CA SER A 52 -20.67 -9.25 -6.44
C SER A 52 -22.06 -9.89 -6.39
N THR A 53 -22.32 -10.79 -5.42
CA THR A 53 -23.63 -11.44 -5.26
C THR A 53 -24.66 -10.59 -4.53
N ILE A 54 -24.20 -9.60 -3.76
CA ILE A 54 -25.05 -8.76 -2.89
C ILE A 54 -25.09 -7.29 -3.32
N ALA A 55 -24.13 -6.83 -4.13
CA ALA A 55 -24.08 -5.47 -4.62
C ALA A 55 -25.15 -5.18 -5.68
N SER A 56 -25.41 -3.89 -5.94
CA SER A 56 -26.23 -3.46 -7.07
C SER A 56 -25.65 -3.93 -8.41
N SER A 57 -26.49 -4.04 -9.44
CA SER A 57 -26.10 -4.60 -10.74
C SER A 57 -24.84 -3.97 -11.34
N ASN A 58 -24.69 -2.66 -11.22
CA ASN A 58 -23.57 -1.93 -11.81
C ASN A 58 -22.27 -2.20 -11.04
N VAL A 59 -22.32 -2.19 -9.71
CA VAL A 59 -21.14 -2.46 -8.87
C VAL A 59 -20.78 -3.94 -8.90
N ALA A 60 -21.77 -4.83 -8.99
CA ALA A 60 -21.55 -6.25 -9.18
C ALA A 60 -20.85 -6.56 -10.52
N ALA A 61 -21.18 -5.83 -11.59
CA ALA A 61 -20.48 -5.94 -12.87
C ALA A 61 -19.02 -5.49 -12.73
N LEU A 62 -18.77 -4.35 -12.09
CA LEU A 62 -17.41 -3.85 -11.84
C LEU A 62 -16.57 -4.83 -11.00
N ALA A 63 -17.15 -5.40 -9.94
CA ALA A 63 -16.47 -6.41 -9.13
C ALA A 63 -16.07 -7.65 -9.95
N LYS A 64 -16.93 -8.09 -10.89
CA LYS A 64 -16.62 -9.19 -11.82
C LYS A 64 -15.48 -8.82 -12.78
N SER A 65 -15.46 -7.59 -13.29
CA SER A 65 -14.36 -7.10 -14.11
C SER A 65 -13.03 -7.09 -13.35
N TYR A 66 -13.01 -6.71 -12.06
CA TYR A 66 -11.82 -6.85 -11.21
C TYR A 66 -11.38 -8.30 -11.04
N ILE A 67 -12.31 -9.22 -10.81
CA ILE A 67 -12.00 -10.65 -10.69
C ILE A 67 -11.35 -11.18 -11.97
N GLU A 68 -11.92 -10.84 -13.14
CA GLU A 68 -11.39 -11.26 -14.43
C GLU A 68 -10.01 -10.67 -14.70
N TYR A 69 -9.83 -9.38 -14.42
CA TYR A 69 -8.56 -8.69 -14.54
C TYR A 69 -7.46 -9.34 -13.69
N GLU A 70 -7.71 -9.54 -12.40
CA GLU A 70 -6.77 -10.17 -11.47
C GLU A 70 -6.43 -11.62 -11.88
N LYS A 71 -7.43 -12.39 -12.34
CA LYS A 71 -7.21 -13.74 -12.89
C LYS A 71 -6.37 -13.71 -14.17
N ASN A 72 -6.57 -12.73 -15.05
CA ASN A 72 -5.80 -12.58 -16.27
C ASN A 72 -4.34 -12.18 -15.97
N ASN A 73 -4.10 -11.29 -15.01
CA ASN A 73 -2.75 -10.96 -14.52
C ASN A 73 -2.05 -12.18 -13.95
N PHE A 74 -2.74 -12.93 -13.08
CA PHE A 74 -2.24 -14.19 -12.51
C PHE A 74 -1.85 -15.18 -13.62
N ASN A 75 -2.75 -15.42 -14.58
CA ASN A 75 -2.51 -16.37 -15.66
C ASN A 75 -1.31 -15.96 -16.52
N ARG A 76 -1.19 -14.67 -16.88
CA ARG A 76 -0.06 -14.14 -17.65
C ARG A 76 1.27 -14.25 -16.91
N PHE A 77 1.26 -14.02 -15.59
CA PHE A 77 2.44 -14.22 -14.76
C PHE A 77 2.86 -15.70 -14.70
N MET A 78 1.89 -16.61 -14.52
CA MET A 78 2.14 -18.05 -14.37
C MET A 78 2.45 -18.77 -15.69
N GLU A 79 2.05 -18.23 -16.83
CA GLU A 79 2.31 -18.83 -18.13
C GLU A 79 3.82 -18.92 -18.41
N GLU A 80 4.34 -20.13 -18.53
CA GLU A 80 5.73 -20.33 -18.96
C GLU A 80 5.85 -20.01 -20.46
N SER A 81 6.75 -19.10 -20.81
CA SER A 81 6.94 -18.67 -22.19
C SER A 81 8.42 -18.71 -22.56
N PRO A 82 8.79 -19.27 -23.73
CA PRO A 82 10.17 -19.20 -24.21
C PRO A 82 10.65 -17.75 -24.26
N GLY A 83 11.89 -17.52 -23.81
CA GLY A 83 12.46 -16.16 -23.76
C GLY A 83 12.10 -15.38 -22.49
N PHE A 84 11.60 -16.05 -21.44
CA PHE A 84 11.40 -15.45 -20.12
C PHE A 84 12.14 -16.23 -19.03
N VAL A 85 12.51 -15.52 -17.97
CA VAL A 85 13.03 -16.06 -16.70
C VAL A 85 12.30 -15.40 -15.54
N TYR A 86 12.47 -15.96 -14.35
CA TYR A 86 11.91 -15.41 -13.11
C TYR A 86 13.06 -14.99 -12.20
N GLU A 87 13.17 -13.70 -11.93
CA GLU A 87 14.11 -13.17 -10.95
C GLU A 87 13.45 -13.18 -9.57
N LEU A 88 14.00 -13.95 -8.66
CA LEU A 88 13.58 -14.03 -7.26
C LEU A 88 14.47 -13.12 -6.43
N HIS A 89 13.83 -12.25 -5.65
CA HIS A 89 14.42 -11.41 -4.62
C HIS A 89 13.98 -11.96 -3.25
N ILE A 90 14.94 -12.33 -2.42
CA ILE A 90 14.71 -12.75 -1.04
C ILE A 90 15.14 -11.61 -0.11
N LYS A 91 14.16 -11.02 0.58
CA LYS A 91 14.37 -9.92 1.52
C LYS A 91 13.79 -10.27 2.88
N GLU A 92 14.66 -10.68 3.80
CA GLU A 92 14.25 -11.09 5.15
C GLU A 92 13.76 -9.89 5.99
N THR A 93 14.37 -8.72 5.80
CA THR A 93 13.96 -7.45 6.43
C THR A 93 14.14 -6.29 5.45
N PRO A 94 13.45 -5.15 5.62
CA PRO A 94 13.59 -4.02 4.71
C PRO A 94 15.01 -3.47 4.52
N ASP A 95 15.93 -3.73 5.47
CA ASP A 95 17.33 -3.32 5.43
C ASP A 95 18.32 -4.43 5.04
N SER A 96 17.86 -5.66 4.80
CA SER A 96 18.77 -6.75 4.40
C SER A 96 19.27 -6.57 2.98
N HIS A 97 20.47 -7.11 2.70
CA HIS A 97 20.92 -7.26 1.32
C HIS A 97 19.93 -8.12 0.53
N ASP A 98 19.74 -7.77 -0.73
CA ASP A 98 18.79 -8.42 -1.62
C ASP A 98 19.49 -9.63 -2.26
N GLU A 99 19.13 -10.83 -1.81
CA GLU A 99 19.64 -12.06 -2.39
C GLU A 99 18.83 -12.39 -3.65
N CYS A 100 19.45 -12.20 -4.81
CA CYS A 100 18.80 -12.33 -6.10
C CYS A 100 19.17 -13.64 -6.81
N TYR A 101 18.16 -14.35 -7.31
CA TYR A 101 18.32 -15.62 -8.04
C TYR A 101 17.56 -15.59 -9.37
N ILE A 102 18.18 -16.09 -10.44
CA ILE A 102 17.51 -16.29 -11.72
C ILE A 102 17.00 -17.73 -11.81
N CYS A 103 15.69 -17.87 -11.99
CA CYS A 103 14.96 -19.12 -12.02
C CYS A 103 14.33 -19.34 -13.40
N ALA A 104 14.27 -20.59 -13.84
CA ALA A 104 13.68 -20.93 -15.14
C ALA A 104 12.14 -20.85 -15.14
N SER A 105 11.51 -20.97 -13.98
CA SER A 105 10.06 -20.90 -13.81
C SER A 105 9.68 -20.42 -12.41
N TYR A 106 8.41 -20.06 -12.23
CA TYR A 106 7.85 -19.72 -10.92
C TYR A 106 8.03 -20.87 -9.90
N LYS A 107 7.77 -22.12 -10.32
CA LYS A 107 7.97 -23.29 -9.46
C LYS A 107 9.42 -23.42 -8.99
N ALA A 108 10.38 -23.19 -9.88
CA ALA A 108 11.80 -23.23 -9.52
C ALA A 108 12.17 -22.12 -8.53
N ALA A 109 11.55 -20.93 -8.64
CA ALA A 109 11.72 -19.87 -7.65
C ALA A 109 11.18 -20.29 -6.27
N LEU A 110 10.02 -20.95 -6.20
CA LEU A 110 9.50 -21.45 -4.92
C LEU A 110 10.43 -22.50 -4.27
N GLU A 111 10.97 -23.42 -5.08
CA GLU A 111 11.96 -24.41 -4.61
C GLU A 111 13.28 -23.74 -4.20
N CYS A 112 13.65 -22.61 -4.82
CA CYS A 112 14.83 -21.83 -4.45
C CYS A 112 14.69 -21.19 -3.07
N ILE A 113 13.50 -20.66 -2.73
CA ILE A 113 13.20 -20.15 -1.38
C ILE A 113 13.40 -21.24 -0.32
N ASP A 114 12.91 -22.46 -0.57
CA ASP A 114 13.09 -23.57 0.38
C ASP A 114 14.57 -23.88 0.60
N ARG A 115 15.34 -23.99 -0.49
CA ARG A 115 16.77 -24.27 -0.43
C ARG A 115 17.57 -23.15 0.25
N PHE A 116 17.15 -21.90 0.10
CA PHE A 116 17.77 -20.77 0.78
C PHE A 116 17.71 -20.98 2.30
N TYR A 117 16.53 -21.22 2.87
CA TYR A 117 16.42 -21.44 4.31
C TYR A 117 17.10 -22.74 4.77
N GLU A 118 17.12 -23.79 3.95
CA GLU A 118 17.88 -25.00 4.25
C GLU A 118 19.39 -24.73 4.36
N GLU A 119 19.97 -23.97 3.42
CA GLU A 119 21.39 -23.63 3.38
C GLU A 119 21.80 -22.70 4.54
N TYR A 120 20.99 -21.67 4.79
CA TYR A 120 21.29 -20.64 5.79
C TYR A 120 20.72 -20.94 7.18
N ALA A 121 20.14 -22.13 7.40
CA ALA A 121 19.63 -22.55 8.72
C ALA A 121 20.69 -22.47 9.84
N SER A 122 21.97 -22.65 9.50
CA SER A 122 23.09 -22.60 10.45
C SER A 122 23.40 -21.22 11.02
N VAL A 123 22.95 -20.15 10.36
CA VAL A 123 23.11 -18.75 10.81
C VAL A 123 21.79 -18.13 11.28
N ASP A 124 20.82 -18.98 11.64
CA ASP A 124 19.49 -18.61 12.15
C ASP A 124 18.61 -17.83 11.16
N ALA A 125 18.88 -17.95 9.84
CA ALA A 125 17.97 -17.47 8.81
C ALA A 125 16.63 -18.22 8.94
N LYS A 126 15.55 -17.46 9.17
CA LYS A 126 14.21 -18.00 9.39
C LYS A 126 13.19 -17.08 8.75
N GLU A 127 12.26 -17.68 8.01
CA GLU A 127 11.07 -16.99 7.56
C GLU A 127 10.27 -16.50 8.76
N THR A 128 9.84 -15.24 8.71
CA THR A 128 8.98 -14.61 9.71
C THR A 128 7.69 -14.15 9.03
N GLU A 129 6.68 -13.81 9.83
CA GLU A 129 5.43 -13.24 9.29
C GLU A 129 5.62 -11.95 8.48
N LYS A 130 6.76 -11.25 8.66
CA LYS A 130 7.11 -10.03 7.92
C LYS A 130 7.90 -10.30 6.64
N THR A 131 8.34 -11.53 6.43
CA THR A 131 9.17 -11.87 5.28
C THR A 131 8.36 -11.71 3.99
N LYS A 132 9.00 -11.09 3.00
CA LYS A 132 8.45 -10.89 1.66
C LYS A 132 9.44 -11.40 0.62
N TYR A 133 8.90 -12.01 -0.43
CA TYR A 133 9.64 -12.39 -1.61
C TYR A 133 9.04 -11.67 -2.80
N LYS A 134 9.90 -11.21 -3.71
CA LYS A 134 9.46 -10.63 -4.96
C LYS A 134 9.96 -11.50 -6.10
N ILE A 135 9.04 -11.96 -6.95
CA ILE A 135 9.37 -12.75 -8.13
C ILE A 135 8.96 -11.94 -9.35
N THR A 136 9.94 -11.48 -10.11
CA THR A 136 9.74 -10.69 -11.33
C THR A 136 9.88 -11.60 -12.54
N LYS A 137 8.84 -11.69 -13.38
CA LYS A 137 8.93 -12.34 -14.68
C LYS A 137 9.62 -11.39 -15.65
N ARG A 138 10.80 -11.76 -16.13
CA ARG A 138 11.64 -10.94 -17.00
C ARG A 138 11.83 -11.56 -18.37
N LYS A 139 11.82 -10.72 -19.40
CA LYS A 139 12.16 -11.10 -20.78
C LYS A 139 13.67 -11.24 -20.92
N ILE A 140 14.11 -12.36 -21.48
CA ILE A 140 15.51 -12.56 -21.85
C ILE A 140 15.85 -11.61 -23.01
N PHE A 141 16.89 -10.81 -22.80
CA PHE A 141 17.46 -9.99 -23.86
C PHE A 141 18.36 -10.85 -24.75
N PHE A 142 18.13 -10.79 -26.06
CA PHE A 142 19.01 -11.39 -27.08
C PHE A 142 19.64 -10.28 -27.92
N GLU A 143 20.75 -10.58 -28.61
CA GLU A 143 21.57 -9.59 -29.32
C GLU A 143 20.80 -8.80 -30.39
N GLN A 144 19.76 -9.41 -30.98
CA GLN A 144 18.87 -8.81 -31.97
C GLN A 144 17.71 -7.99 -31.37
N ASN A 145 17.50 -8.01 -30.07
CA ASN A 145 16.40 -7.30 -29.43
C ASN A 145 16.68 -5.79 -29.39
N LYS A 146 15.60 -4.99 -29.48
CA LYS A 146 15.67 -3.57 -29.09
C LYS A 146 15.75 -3.49 -27.56
N PHE A 147 16.46 -2.47 -27.06
CA PHE A 147 16.48 -2.18 -25.63
C PHE A 147 15.15 -1.60 -25.20
N GLU A 148 14.42 -2.36 -24.40
CA GLU A 148 13.07 -2.10 -23.88
C GLU A 148 13.04 -2.57 -22.41
N GLU A 149 12.04 -2.15 -21.64
CA GLU A 149 11.83 -2.69 -20.29
C GLU A 149 11.64 -4.21 -20.36
N ASP A 150 12.41 -4.93 -19.55
CA ASP A 150 12.45 -6.40 -19.53
C ASP A 150 11.49 -6.98 -18.49
N SER A 151 11.08 -6.18 -17.49
CA SER A 151 10.14 -6.57 -16.45
C SER A 151 8.73 -6.65 -17.02
N TYR A 152 8.16 -7.85 -17.04
CA TYR A 152 6.87 -8.11 -17.69
C TYR A 152 5.73 -8.14 -16.67
N ALA A 153 5.96 -8.79 -15.54
CA ALA A 153 5.01 -8.92 -14.45
C ALA A 153 5.74 -9.26 -13.14
N GLU A 154 5.07 -9.08 -12.02
CA GLU A 154 5.61 -9.28 -10.68
C GLU A 154 4.60 -10.06 -9.82
N CYS A 155 5.13 -10.93 -8.96
CA CYS A 155 4.38 -11.57 -7.90
C CYS A 155 5.09 -11.33 -6.56
N VAL A 156 4.36 -10.72 -5.62
CA VAL A 156 4.83 -10.53 -4.25
C VAL A 156 4.25 -11.64 -3.38
N LEU A 157 5.13 -12.36 -2.71
CA LEU A 157 4.79 -13.40 -1.76
C LEU A 157 5.06 -12.92 -0.35
N GLY A 158 4.20 -13.28 0.59
CA GLY A 158 4.46 -13.21 2.02
C GLY A 158 5.05 -14.52 2.54
N ALA A 159 5.10 -14.62 3.86
CA ALA A 159 5.49 -15.84 4.55
C ALA A 159 4.68 -17.07 4.07
N ASN A 160 5.30 -18.24 4.10
CA ASN A 160 4.76 -19.50 3.57
C ASN A 160 4.37 -19.43 2.09
N LYS A 161 4.98 -18.52 1.32
CA LYS A 161 4.74 -18.33 -0.13
C LYS A 161 3.29 -17.97 -0.45
N VAL A 162 2.59 -17.33 0.48
CA VAL A 162 1.23 -16.83 0.25
C VAL A 162 1.29 -15.66 -0.74
N ILE A 163 0.49 -15.71 -1.81
CA ILE A 163 0.47 -14.64 -2.81
C ILE A 163 -0.25 -13.42 -2.23
N LEU A 164 0.50 -12.32 -2.07
CA LEU A 164 -0.03 -11.04 -1.61
C LEU A 164 -0.57 -10.25 -2.81
N GLU A 165 0.24 -10.12 -3.85
CA GLU A 165 -0.06 -9.28 -5.01
C GLU A 165 0.49 -9.89 -6.30
N ILE A 166 -0.19 -9.61 -7.41
CA ILE A 166 0.32 -9.81 -8.77
C ILE A 166 0.11 -8.53 -9.57
N SER A 167 1.18 -8.05 -10.19
CA SER A 167 1.16 -6.84 -11.02
C SER A 167 1.59 -7.22 -12.43
N ASP A 168 0.88 -6.73 -13.44
CA ASP A 168 1.23 -6.91 -14.85
C ASP A 168 1.58 -5.55 -15.45
N PHE A 169 2.83 -5.37 -15.87
CA PHE A 169 3.35 -4.09 -16.34
C PHE A 169 3.05 -3.84 -17.82
N GLN A 170 2.49 -4.82 -18.52
CA GLN A 170 2.20 -4.77 -19.96
C GLN A 170 0.73 -4.49 -20.24
N ALA A 171 -0.13 -4.59 -19.22
CA ALA A 171 -1.45 -4.02 -19.29
C ALA A 171 -1.31 -2.50 -19.33
N SER A 172 -1.22 -1.89 -20.52
CA SER A 172 -1.34 -0.44 -20.61
C SER A 172 -2.69 -0.05 -20.02
N ALA A 173 -2.64 0.75 -18.96
CA ALA A 173 -3.80 1.46 -18.47
C ALA A 173 -4.07 2.65 -19.42
N ASP A 174 -4.23 2.38 -20.72
CA ASP A 174 -4.64 3.37 -21.71
C ASP A 174 -6.14 3.64 -21.50
N CYS A 175 -6.47 4.34 -20.44
CA CYS A 175 -7.77 4.93 -20.22
C CYS A 175 -7.58 6.43 -20.06
N GLU A 176 -7.20 7.12 -21.12
CA GLU A 176 -7.29 8.57 -21.17
C GLU A 176 -8.77 8.98 -21.13
N LEU A 177 -9.14 9.68 -20.06
CA LEU A 177 -10.17 10.73 -19.97
C LEU A 177 -11.64 10.48 -19.62
N ASP A 178 -12.18 9.27 -19.40
CA ASP A 178 -13.56 9.17 -18.88
C ASP A 178 -13.80 7.93 -17.98
N THR A 179 -14.81 8.03 -17.10
CA THR A 179 -15.32 6.95 -16.22
C THR A 179 -15.68 5.66 -16.99
N LEU A 180 -15.85 5.78 -18.31
CA LEU A 180 -16.02 4.69 -19.25
C LEU A 180 -14.74 4.55 -20.06
N CYS A 181 -14.20 3.33 -20.10
CA CYS A 181 -13.14 2.93 -21.01
C CYS A 181 -13.51 3.31 -22.46
N SER A 182 -12.70 4.13 -23.14
CA SER A 182 -12.97 4.62 -24.49
C SER A 182 -12.99 3.50 -25.54
N GLU A 183 -12.31 2.38 -25.27
CA GLU A 183 -12.27 1.20 -26.15
C GLU A 183 -13.45 0.25 -25.95
N CYS A 184 -13.98 0.16 -24.73
CA CYS A 184 -14.91 -0.89 -24.32
C CYS A 184 -16.26 -0.38 -23.79
N ASN A 185 -16.39 0.94 -23.57
CA ASN A 185 -17.60 1.62 -23.08
C ASN A 185 -18.18 1.05 -21.77
N GLU A 186 -17.31 0.44 -20.94
CA GLU A 186 -17.63 -0.10 -19.61
C GLU A 186 -16.93 0.71 -18.50
N ILE A 187 -17.45 0.59 -17.27
CA ILE A 187 -16.92 1.28 -16.09
C ILE A 187 -15.45 0.89 -15.91
N CYS A 188 -14.56 1.87 -15.92
CA CYS A 188 -13.14 1.61 -15.85
C CYS A 188 -12.76 1.08 -14.45
N PRO A 189 -12.16 -0.12 -14.34
CA PRO A 189 -11.66 -0.65 -13.09
C PRO A 189 -10.64 0.28 -12.41
N TYR A 190 -9.91 1.10 -13.19
CA TYR A 190 -8.85 1.96 -12.68
C TYR A 190 -9.30 3.32 -12.11
N ARG A 191 -10.60 3.66 -12.17
CA ARG A 191 -11.08 5.06 -11.99
C ARG A 191 -12.01 5.27 -10.79
N CYS A 192 -11.86 4.50 -9.72
CA CYS A 192 -12.57 4.78 -8.48
C CYS A 192 -11.61 5.50 -7.54
N ASP A 193 -11.32 6.76 -7.85
CA ASP A 193 -10.18 7.47 -7.27
C ASP A 193 -10.71 8.46 -6.24
N GLU A 194 -10.08 8.48 -5.05
CA GLU A 194 -10.35 9.38 -3.92
C GLU A 194 -11.45 8.92 -2.95
N LEU A 195 -11.18 7.81 -2.26
CA LEU A 195 -11.94 7.39 -1.08
C LEU A 195 -11.71 8.38 0.08
N LYS A 196 -12.78 9.09 0.47
CA LYS A 196 -12.76 9.99 1.62
C LYS A 196 -13.16 9.27 2.90
N PHE A 197 -12.27 9.30 3.87
CA PHE A 197 -12.48 8.68 5.18
C PHE A 197 -12.89 9.71 6.23
N PRO A 198 -13.66 9.31 7.25
CA PRO A 198 -13.83 10.13 8.44
C PRO A 198 -12.48 10.52 9.05
N CYS A 199 -12.24 11.81 9.16
CA CYS A 199 -11.06 12.33 9.82
C CYS A 199 -11.13 12.04 11.32
N PHE A 200 -10.12 11.33 11.83
CA PHE A 200 -10.06 10.90 13.23
C PHE A 200 -8.97 11.59 14.04
N ALA A 201 -7.98 12.21 13.38
CA ALA A 201 -6.94 13.00 14.01
C ALA A 201 -7.26 14.50 13.95
N CYS A 202 -6.67 15.26 14.86
CA CYS A 202 -6.75 16.72 14.88
C CYS A 202 -5.38 17.33 14.58
N ASP A 203 -5.35 18.65 14.39
CA ASP A 203 -4.11 19.41 14.39
C ASP A 203 -3.21 19.05 15.57
N TYR A 204 -1.93 18.92 15.30
CA TYR A 204 -0.85 18.59 16.24
C TYR A 204 -0.91 17.17 16.83
N ALA A 205 -1.81 16.31 16.35
CA ALA A 205 -1.79 14.90 16.69
C ALA A 205 -0.46 14.27 16.21
N ILE A 206 0.06 13.34 17.01
CA ILE A 206 1.21 12.54 16.60
C ILE A 206 0.68 11.43 15.69
N ILE A 207 1.15 11.42 14.45
CA ILE A 207 0.79 10.40 13.47
C ILE A 207 1.94 9.41 13.37
N LYS A 208 1.61 8.14 13.52
CA LYS A 208 2.47 7.01 13.26
C LYS A 208 2.13 6.41 11.90
N TYR A 209 3.16 6.14 11.11
CA TYR A 209 3.04 5.61 9.76
C TYR A 209 4.31 4.84 9.37
N LEU A 210 4.26 4.16 8.24
CA LEU A 210 5.44 3.52 7.64
C LEU A 210 5.94 4.38 6.49
N ASP A 211 7.25 4.57 6.37
CA ASP A 211 7.85 5.21 5.19
C ASP A 211 7.93 4.26 4.00
N TYR A 212 8.55 4.72 2.90
CA TYR A 212 8.72 3.95 1.67
C TYR A 212 9.59 2.69 1.85
N GLU A 213 10.37 2.61 2.93
CA GLU A 213 11.17 1.44 3.30
C GLU A 213 10.46 0.57 4.35
N GLU A 214 9.17 0.81 4.59
CA GLU A 214 8.37 0.13 5.61
C GLU A 214 8.92 0.32 7.04
N LYS A 215 9.65 1.40 7.30
CA LYS A 215 10.14 1.74 8.64
C LYS A 215 9.11 2.61 9.36
N GLU A 216 8.96 2.34 10.65
CA GLU A 216 8.08 3.12 11.51
C GLU A 216 8.61 4.54 11.67
N GLN A 217 7.76 5.51 11.32
CA GLN A 217 8.03 6.93 11.44
C GLN A 217 6.94 7.61 12.28
N PHE A 218 7.34 8.73 12.87
CA PHE A 218 6.45 9.59 13.64
C PHE A 218 6.50 11.00 13.09
N GLY A 219 5.34 11.63 13.01
CA GLY A 219 5.24 13.03 12.59
C GLY A 219 4.10 13.76 13.25
N VAL A 220 4.03 15.06 13.01
CA VAL A 220 3.00 15.94 13.54
C VAL A 220 1.99 16.25 12.45
N SER A 221 0.73 15.91 12.68
CA SER A 221 -0.35 16.29 11.78
C SER A 221 -0.55 17.81 11.78
N ILE A 222 -0.62 18.37 10.57
CA ILE A 222 -0.92 19.78 10.33
C ILE A 222 -2.08 19.88 9.35
N TYR A 223 -3.30 19.99 9.85
CA TYR A 223 -4.49 20.23 9.07
C TYR A 223 -4.56 21.72 8.68
N TRP A 224 -4.24 22.03 7.42
CA TRP A 224 -4.21 23.41 6.92
C TRP A 224 -5.59 24.02 6.63
N ASN A 225 -6.68 23.27 6.79
CA ASN A 225 -8.02 23.76 6.47
C ASN A 225 -8.89 23.98 7.72
N ASP A 226 -9.27 25.24 7.96
CA ASP A 226 -10.25 25.67 8.98
C ASP A 226 -11.67 25.14 8.73
N LYS A 227 -11.88 24.40 7.64
CA LYS A 227 -13.13 23.72 7.28
C LYS A 227 -12.85 22.28 6.89
N CYS A 228 -12.40 21.47 7.84
CA CYS A 228 -12.57 20.03 7.71
C CYS A 228 -14.07 19.74 7.81
N ASP A 229 -14.69 19.28 6.73
CA ASP A 229 -16.06 18.75 6.71
C ASP A 229 -16.17 17.40 7.46
N GLY A 230 -15.09 17.00 8.15
CA GLY A 230 -14.96 15.74 8.87
C GLY A 230 -14.49 14.59 7.99
N LEU A 231 -14.15 14.84 6.72
CA LEU A 231 -13.66 13.84 5.77
C LEU A 231 -12.28 14.22 5.23
N GLY A 232 -11.49 13.22 4.81
CA GLY A 232 -10.18 13.41 4.19
C GLY A 232 -9.64 12.12 3.57
N GLU A 233 -8.72 12.25 2.63
CA GLU A 233 -8.01 11.13 1.98
C GLU A 233 -6.68 10.85 2.66
N GLU A 234 -5.99 11.91 3.09
CA GLU A 234 -4.65 11.86 3.66
C GLU A 234 -4.44 12.92 4.75
N PHE A 235 -3.40 12.72 5.56
CA PHE A 235 -2.88 13.69 6.50
C PHE A 235 -1.64 14.36 5.93
N TYR A 236 -1.55 15.67 6.14
CA TYR A 236 -0.30 16.41 6.02
C TYR A 236 0.48 16.24 7.32
N VAL A 237 1.65 15.63 7.23
CA VAL A 237 2.45 15.23 8.39
C VAL A 237 3.85 15.83 8.25
N ILE A 238 4.31 16.56 9.26
CA ILE A 238 5.72 16.97 9.36
C ILE A 238 6.49 15.87 10.12
N PRO A 239 7.44 15.16 9.50
CA PRO A 239 8.21 14.11 10.18
C PRO A 239 9.02 14.69 11.36
N LEU A 240 9.04 13.99 12.50
CA LEU A 240 9.77 14.46 13.69
C LEU A 240 11.29 14.32 13.58
N ASP A 241 11.76 13.50 12.65
CA ASP A 241 13.16 13.27 12.32
C ASP A 241 13.65 14.17 11.17
N SER A 242 12.77 15.03 10.63
CA SER A 242 13.12 15.94 9.54
C SER A 242 14.22 16.92 9.97
N PRO A 243 15.09 17.38 9.05
CA PRO A 243 16.09 18.41 9.36
C PRO A 243 15.47 19.68 9.94
N ALA A 244 14.34 20.15 9.41
CA ALA A 244 13.65 21.33 9.94
C ALA A 244 13.28 21.18 11.42
N ILE A 245 12.82 20.00 11.83
CA ILE A 245 12.47 19.71 13.22
C ILE A 245 13.71 19.53 14.10
N ARG A 246 14.66 18.68 13.70
CA ARG A 246 15.85 18.36 14.51
C ARG A 246 16.75 19.57 14.74
N GLU A 247 16.81 20.48 13.78
CA GLU A 247 17.66 21.69 13.82
C GLU A 247 16.89 22.93 14.31
N ASN A 248 15.61 22.78 14.68
CA ASN A 248 14.71 23.87 15.07
C ASN A 248 14.57 24.98 14.01
N ARG A 249 14.67 24.62 12.72
CA ARG A 249 14.39 25.51 11.57
C ARG A 249 12.91 25.44 11.22
N PHE A 250 12.05 25.74 12.20
CA PHE A 250 10.61 25.48 12.09
C PHE A 250 9.91 26.28 10.98
N ASP A 251 10.47 27.42 10.56
CA ASP A 251 9.96 28.19 9.42
C ASP A 251 10.10 27.44 8.07
N ASP A 252 11.02 26.47 7.98
CA ASP A 252 11.23 25.64 6.78
C ASP A 252 10.24 24.46 6.69
N ASN A 253 9.36 24.28 7.69
CA ASN A 253 8.49 23.11 7.81
C ASN A 253 7.57 22.86 6.60
N PHE A 254 7.19 23.92 5.88
CA PHE A 254 6.25 23.85 4.76
C PHE A 254 6.79 22.97 3.63
N TYR A 255 8.11 22.89 3.47
CA TYR A 255 8.75 22.14 2.40
C TYR A 255 9.03 20.67 2.75
N GLU A 256 8.84 20.27 4.02
CA GLU A 256 9.21 18.93 4.51
C GLU A 256 7.98 18.10 4.92
N HIS A 257 6.77 18.50 4.53
CA HIS A 257 5.57 17.72 4.80
C HIS A 257 5.47 16.48 3.91
N GLN A 258 4.90 15.43 4.49
CA GLN A 258 4.54 14.20 3.80
C GLN A 258 3.02 14.04 3.79
N HIS A 259 2.53 13.41 2.73
CA HIS A 259 1.13 13.09 2.53
C HIS A 259 0.91 11.62 2.92
N ILE A 260 0.24 11.38 4.04
CA ILE A 260 0.04 10.05 4.61
C ILE A 260 -1.43 9.63 4.46
N PRO A 261 -1.76 8.63 3.62
CA PRO A 261 -3.14 8.18 3.46
C PRO A 261 -3.80 7.79 4.79
N LEU A 262 -5.05 8.24 5.02
CA LEU A 262 -5.77 7.99 6.28
C LEU A 262 -5.81 6.51 6.71
N PRO A 263 -6.01 5.54 5.80
CA PRO A 263 -6.03 4.12 6.17
C PRO A 263 -4.71 3.59 6.72
N LEU A 264 -3.59 4.19 6.32
CA LEU A 264 -2.23 3.80 6.73
C LEU A 264 -1.77 4.54 8.00
N ALA A 265 -2.46 5.61 8.38
CA ALA A 265 -2.11 6.42 9.53
C ALA A 265 -2.74 5.90 10.82
N THR A 266 -2.00 6.00 11.93
CA THR A 266 -2.50 5.71 13.30
C THR A 266 -2.15 6.89 14.22
N ILE A 267 -2.98 7.17 15.22
CA ILE A 267 -2.63 8.15 16.25
C ILE A 267 -1.66 7.48 17.22
N ALA A 268 -0.48 8.08 17.35
CA ALA A 268 0.47 7.70 18.39
C ALA A 268 0.31 8.55 19.65
N ARG A 269 0.69 7.98 20.78
CA ARG A 269 0.76 8.66 22.06
C ARG A 269 2.17 9.23 22.27
N ILE A 270 2.27 10.30 23.04
CA ILE A 270 3.55 10.97 23.33
C ILE A 270 4.55 10.06 24.07
N ASP A 271 4.07 9.04 24.79
CA ASP A 271 4.90 8.06 25.49
C ASP A 271 5.49 7.00 24.55
N GLU A 272 4.99 6.89 23.30
CA GLU A 272 5.59 6.06 22.25
C GLU A 272 6.83 6.74 21.62
N LEU A 273 6.99 8.07 21.78
CA LEU A 273 8.16 8.79 21.29
C LEU A 273 9.37 8.60 22.21
N ASP A 274 10.55 8.43 21.60
CA ASP A 274 11.82 8.53 22.30
C ASP A 274 12.04 9.95 22.90
N GLU A 275 13.04 10.09 23.76
CA GLU A 275 13.30 11.35 24.47
C GLU A 275 13.59 12.52 23.52
N VAL A 276 14.30 12.28 22.42
CA VAL A 276 14.68 13.30 21.43
C VAL A 276 13.46 13.72 20.62
N MET A 277 12.72 12.76 20.07
CA MET A 277 11.49 13.01 19.31
C MET A 277 10.44 13.70 20.17
N ARG A 278 10.31 13.31 21.44
CA ARG A 278 9.38 13.96 22.37
C ARG A 278 9.73 15.43 22.60
N LYS A 279 11.01 15.74 22.81
CA LYS A 279 11.47 17.12 22.98
C LYS A 279 11.20 17.94 21.72
N ASN A 280 11.53 17.39 20.55
CA ASN A 280 11.31 18.02 19.26
C ASN A 280 9.83 18.29 18.99
N TYR A 281 8.96 17.30 19.26
CA TYR A 281 7.51 17.41 19.16
C TYR A 281 6.98 18.58 20.00
N LEU A 282 7.36 18.64 21.28
CA LEU A 282 6.89 19.67 22.19
C LEU A 282 7.32 21.07 21.73
N ALA A 283 8.59 21.24 21.36
CA ALA A 283 9.12 22.51 20.87
C ALA A 283 8.42 22.96 19.57
N PHE A 284 8.21 22.04 18.63
CA PHE A 284 7.56 22.34 17.36
C PHE A 284 6.09 22.71 17.53
N VAL A 285 5.34 21.97 18.34
CA VAL A 285 3.92 22.27 18.61
C VAL A 285 3.77 23.59 19.36
N GLU A 286 4.69 23.93 20.26
CA GLU A 286 4.73 25.26 20.91
C GLU A 286 4.90 26.37 19.87
N TYR A 287 5.91 26.27 19.00
CA TYR A 287 6.13 27.19 17.89
C TYR A 287 4.90 27.34 16.98
N LEU A 288 4.24 26.22 16.61
CA LEU A 288 3.05 26.26 15.75
C LEU A 288 1.89 27.00 16.42
N LYS A 289 1.69 26.82 17.73
CA LYS A 289 0.63 27.49 18.50
C LYS A 289 0.89 28.99 18.63
N GLU A 290 2.13 29.41 18.80
CA GLU A 290 2.50 30.83 18.88
C GLU A 290 2.29 31.55 17.54
N ASN A 291 2.65 30.91 16.44
CA ASN A 291 2.54 31.51 15.10
C ASN A 291 1.11 31.48 14.53
N ARG A 292 0.26 30.53 14.94
CA ARG A 292 -1.15 30.50 14.51
C ARG A 292 -2.01 31.57 15.18
N ASN A 293 -1.66 31.99 16.40
CA ASN A 293 -2.33 33.10 17.10
C ASN A 293 -1.89 34.50 16.61
N SER A 294 -0.95 34.56 15.67
CA SER A 294 -0.37 35.78 15.12
C SER A 294 -0.93 36.14 13.73
N LYS A 295 -1.85 35.32 13.18
CA LYS A 295 -2.59 35.54 11.93
C LYS A 295 -4.09 35.61 12.23
#